data_AF-A0AAV4DZ93-F1
#
_entry.id   AF-A0AAV4DZ93-F1
#
_cell.length_a   1.000
_cell.length_b   1.000
_cell.length_c   1.000
_cell.angle_alpha   90.00
_cell.angle_beta   90.00
_cell.angle_gamma   90.00
#
_symmetry.space_group_name_H-M   'P 1'
#
loop_
_entity.id
_entity.type
_entity.pdbx_description
1 polymer ?
#
loop_
_entity_poly.entity_id
_entity_poly.type
_entity_poly.pdbx_seq_one_letter_code
_entity_poly.pdbx_strand_id
1 'polypeptide(L)'
;MQLSRLLIVALVFLVLVVTFCSAQTDDNSTTTSGGRKGRKEQKQQQQQQGVDGDDDNDGNDDSDNSRGRRRGGRRRNKAVKEDINVSWKQSVGDGRVVTLSLQAPANKEIIVVESKDKDLGDLGFVASTTTYDYTTDSALVAINPKGRGPCYLTGESLTYQQIMDNAVTLGASVAPHSVENATLVDGTGAALSRDKEDEIFSTNPEIKRACGRGNIVMLEESGDPPKFSGETKEVKVIIYDAELTIVVPAGRKG
;
A
#
# COMPACT_ATOMS: atom_id res chain seq x y z
N MET A 1 -10.78 1.05 -29.38
CA MET A 1 -11.72 1.52 -28.33
C MET A 1 -11.04 1.98 -27.02
N GLN A 2 -9.74 1.71 -26.78
CA GLN A 2 -9.06 2.19 -25.56
C GLN A 2 -8.69 3.69 -25.58
N LEU A 3 -8.37 4.27 -26.75
CA LEU A 3 -8.03 5.69 -26.89
C LEU A 3 -9.17 6.64 -26.48
N SER A 4 -10.42 6.23 -26.66
CA SER A 4 -11.60 7.02 -26.29
C SER A 4 -11.82 7.09 -24.77
N ARG A 5 -11.36 6.08 -24.01
CA ARG A 5 -11.51 6.09 -22.53
C ARG A 5 -10.47 6.99 -21.87
N LEU A 6 -9.22 6.94 -22.35
CA LEU A 6 -8.13 7.80 -21.88
C LEU A 6 -8.41 9.29 -22.09
N LEU A 7 -9.04 9.65 -23.21
CA LEU A 7 -9.34 11.05 -23.53
C LEU A 7 -10.48 11.61 -22.66
N ILE A 8 -11.44 10.77 -22.27
CA ILE A 8 -12.54 11.15 -21.36
C ILE A 8 -12.01 11.37 -19.95
N VAL A 9 -11.18 10.46 -19.43
CA VAL A 9 -10.57 10.60 -18.08
C VAL A 9 -9.72 11.87 -18.01
N ALA A 10 -8.90 12.16 -19.02
CA ALA A 10 -8.10 13.38 -19.06
C ALA A 10 -8.93 14.67 -19.07
N LEU A 11 -10.06 14.69 -19.79
CA LEU A 11 -10.97 15.85 -19.83
C LEU A 11 -11.68 16.06 -18.49
N VAL A 12 -12.14 14.99 -17.84
CA VAL A 12 -12.81 15.07 -16.52
C VAL A 12 -11.83 15.58 -15.47
N PHE A 13 -10.59 15.08 -15.47
CA PHE A 13 -9.55 15.54 -14.56
C PHE A 13 -9.25 17.04 -14.74
N LEU A 14 -9.17 17.51 -15.99
CA LEU A 14 -8.89 18.92 -16.29
C LEU A 14 -10.03 19.85 -15.82
N VAL A 15 -11.28 19.42 -15.95
CA VAL A 15 -12.45 20.18 -15.45
C VAL A 15 -12.47 20.23 -13.92
N LEU A 16 -12.14 19.14 -13.24
CA LEU A 16 -12.09 19.10 -11.77
C LEU A 16 -11.00 20.05 -11.21
N VAL A 17 -9.81 20.08 -11.82
CA VAL A 17 -8.71 20.96 -11.39
C VAL A 17 -9.07 22.44 -11.54
N VAL A 18 -9.76 22.83 -12.62
CA VAL A 18 -10.19 24.23 -12.84
C VAL A 18 -11.26 24.66 -11.83
N THR A 19 -12.15 23.74 -11.44
CA THR A 19 -13.24 24.06 -10.52
C THR A 19 -12.75 24.20 -9.07
N PHE A 20 -11.73 23.43 -8.67
CA PHE A 20 -11.19 23.45 -7.31
C PHE A 20 -10.37 24.72 -7.00
N CYS A 21 -9.77 25.36 -8.00
CA CYS A 21 -9.03 26.62 -7.81
C CYS A 21 -9.92 27.86 -7.57
N SER A 22 -11.25 27.74 -7.69
CA SER A 22 -12.17 28.89 -7.58
C SER A 22 -12.81 29.05 -6.19
N ALA A 23 -12.46 28.21 -5.21
CA ALA A 23 -13.12 28.18 -3.89
C ALA A 23 -12.13 28.37 -2.73
N GLN A 24 -11.49 29.54 -2.64
CA GLN A 24 -10.90 30.03 -1.39
C GLN A 24 -11.20 31.52 -1.22
N THR A 25 -12.25 31.82 -0.47
CA THR A 25 -12.38 33.07 0.27
C THR A 25 -12.78 32.70 1.69
N ASP A 26 -11.82 32.97 2.60
CA ASP A 26 -11.92 33.42 3.98
C ASP A 26 -13.09 32.91 4.84
N ASP A 27 -12.75 32.28 5.97
CA ASP A 27 -13.22 32.79 7.26
C ASP A 27 -12.38 32.32 8.45
N ASN A 28 -12.09 33.31 9.30
CA ASN A 28 -11.20 33.32 10.43
C ASN A 28 -12.05 33.25 11.72
N SER A 29 -11.79 32.31 12.64
CA SER A 29 -11.98 32.56 14.08
C SER A 29 -11.50 31.40 14.99
N THR A 30 -10.44 31.72 15.72
CA THR A 30 -10.27 31.67 17.19
C THR A 30 -10.74 30.48 18.04
N THR A 31 -9.84 30.16 18.98
CA THR A 31 -10.03 29.80 20.42
C THR A 31 -9.99 28.33 20.87
N THR A 32 -8.95 28.03 21.67
CA THR A 32 -9.00 27.55 23.08
C THR A 32 -8.04 26.38 23.34
N SER A 33 -6.86 26.71 23.87
CA SER A 33 -5.89 25.76 24.43
C SER A 33 -6.31 25.35 25.85
N GLY A 34 -6.88 24.15 25.98
CA GLY A 34 -7.19 23.49 27.26
C GLY A 34 -6.27 22.29 27.48
N GLY A 35 -5.55 22.27 28.60
CA GLY A 35 -4.51 21.30 28.91
C GLY A 35 -4.96 19.88 29.28
N ARG A 36 -3.99 18.96 29.28
CA ARG A 36 -4.04 17.65 29.96
C ARG A 36 -2.58 17.25 30.25
N LYS A 37 -2.08 17.40 31.48
CA LYS A 37 -2.25 16.52 32.67
C LYS A 37 -1.72 15.11 32.40
N GLY A 38 -0.58 14.81 33.03
CA GLY A 38 0.25 13.63 32.79
C GLY A 38 -0.23 12.32 33.40
N ARG A 39 0.58 11.30 33.14
CA ARG A 39 0.54 9.93 33.68
C ARG A 39 1.91 9.30 33.35
N LYS A 40 2.91 9.29 34.24
CA LYS A 40 3.18 8.36 35.36
C LYS A 40 2.95 6.88 35.05
N GLU A 41 3.99 6.12 35.38
CA GLU A 41 4.05 4.66 35.63
C GLU A 41 4.09 3.78 34.38
N GLN A 42 4.89 2.71 34.28
CA GLN A 42 5.42 1.86 35.34
C GLN A 42 6.59 1.00 34.83
N LYS A 43 7.52 0.72 35.75
CA LYS A 43 8.57 -0.31 35.71
C LYS A 43 8.04 -1.66 35.20
N GLN A 44 8.86 -2.35 34.42
CA GLN A 44 9.06 -3.78 34.61
C GLN A 44 10.50 -4.18 34.28
N GLN A 45 11.26 -4.38 35.36
CA GLN A 45 12.38 -5.30 35.44
C GLN A 45 11.82 -6.72 35.31
N GLN A 46 12.45 -7.59 34.51
CA GLN A 46 12.67 -9.00 34.88
C GLN A 46 13.65 -9.68 33.91
N GLN A 47 14.72 -10.23 34.52
CA GLN A 47 15.42 -11.50 34.23
C GLN A 47 16.25 -11.57 32.92
N GLN A 48 17.59 -11.54 32.92
CA GLN A 48 18.61 -12.46 33.50
C GLN A 48 18.50 -13.93 33.06
N GLN A 49 19.70 -14.50 32.81
CA GLN A 49 20.08 -15.85 32.38
C GLN A 49 20.21 -15.97 30.84
N GLY A 50 21.39 -16.11 30.23
CA GLY A 50 22.69 -16.61 30.68
C GLY A 50 22.99 -17.90 29.93
N VAL A 51 23.85 -17.86 28.90
CA VAL A 51 24.63 -19.00 28.41
C VAL A 51 25.90 -18.44 27.77
N ASP A 52 27.00 -18.68 28.47
CA ASP A 52 28.36 -18.56 27.97
C ASP A 52 28.59 -19.60 26.86
N GLY A 53 29.28 -19.19 25.81
CA GLY A 53 29.65 -20.04 24.67
C GLY A 53 30.90 -19.48 24.04
N ASP A 54 32.02 -19.71 24.73
CA ASP A 54 33.37 -19.67 24.16
C ASP A 54 33.43 -20.66 23.00
N ASP A 55 33.93 -20.22 21.84
CA ASP A 55 34.68 -21.09 20.95
C ASP A 55 35.60 -20.23 20.07
N ASP A 56 36.87 -20.40 20.39
CA ASP A 56 38.04 -19.92 19.68
C ASP A 56 38.03 -20.37 18.21
N ASN A 57 38.37 -19.48 17.29
CA ASN A 57 39.15 -19.94 16.14
C ASN A 57 40.08 -18.85 15.62
N ASP A 58 41.36 -19.14 15.85
CA ASP A 58 42.54 -18.44 15.40
C ASP A 58 42.73 -18.48 13.88
N GLY A 59 43.38 -17.42 13.39
CA GLY A 59 44.42 -17.54 12.37
C GLY A 59 43.99 -17.56 10.91
N ASN A 60 44.23 -16.45 10.20
CA ASN A 60 45.46 -16.34 9.42
C ASN A 60 45.67 -14.94 8.84
N ASP A 61 46.91 -14.48 9.01
CA ASP A 61 47.60 -13.47 8.21
C ASP A 61 47.38 -13.69 6.70
N ASP A 62 47.24 -12.61 5.94
CA ASP A 62 48.29 -12.31 4.97
C ASP A 62 48.26 -10.86 4.51
N SER A 63 49.47 -10.31 4.56
CA SER A 63 49.87 -8.99 4.16
C SER A 63 49.79 -8.87 2.64
N ASP A 64 49.17 -7.83 2.10
CA ASP A 64 49.65 -7.35 0.80
C ASP A 64 49.59 -5.85 0.57
N ASN A 65 50.71 -5.40 0.02
CA ASN A 65 51.21 -4.06 -0.09
C ASN A 65 50.88 -3.54 -1.49
N SER A 66 50.09 -2.48 -1.61
CA SER A 66 49.86 -1.84 -2.91
C SER A 66 49.72 -0.33 -2.80
N ARG A 67 50.89 0.33 -2.79
CA ARG A 67 51.07 1.74 -3.14
C ARG A 67 50.69 1.93 -4.62
N GLY A 68 49.53 2.52 -4.89
CA GLY A 68 49.05 2.70 -6.26
C GLY A 68 48.07 3.85 -6.46
N ARG A 69 48.61 5.03 -6.80
CA ARG A 69 48.01 6.06 -7.66
C ARG A 69 46.67 6.69 -7.22
N ARG A 70 46.80 7.85 -6.58
CA ARG A 70 45.78 8.90 -6.46
C ARG A 70 45.30 9.37 -7.84
N ARG A 71 44.30 8.70 -8.41
CA ARG A 71 43.42 9.29 -9.45
C ARG A 71 42.23 9.91 -8.74
N GLY A 72 42.14 11.23 -8.80
CA GLY A 72 41.01 12.02 -8.32
C GLY A 72 39.72 11.57 -9.00
N GLY A 73 39.03 10.61 -8.38
CA GLY A 73 37.69 10.22 -8.75
C GLY A 73 36.75 11.34 -8.35
N ARG A 74 36.21 12.05 -9.36
CA ARG A 74 34.98 12.84 -9.23
C ARG A 74 33.93 11.93 -8.58
N ARG A 75 33.76 12.04 -7.26
CA ARG A 75 32.65 11.45 -6.53
C ARG A 75 31.40 12.13 -7.09
N ARG A 76 30.76 11.50 -8.08
CA ARG A 76 29.39 11.85 -8.45
C ARG A 76 28.58 11.64 -7.17
N ASN A 77 28.12 12.73 -6.57
CA ASN A 77 27.18 12.67 -5.46
C ASN A 77 25.93 11.96 -6.00
N LYS A 78 25.86 10.64 -5.76
CA LYS A 78 24.66 9.85 -6.01
C LYS A 78 23.64 10.39 -5.01
N ALA A 79 22.61 11.06 -5.52
CA ALA A 79 21.51 11.53 -4.68
C ALA A 79 20.98 10.32 -3.89
N VAL A 80 21.05 10.40 -2.57
CA VAL A 80 20.46 9.39 -1.69
C VAL A 80 18.96 9.56 -1.85
N LYS A 81 18.29 8.59 -2.46
CA LYS A 81 16.83 8.54 -2.42
C LYS A 81 16.44 8.26 -0.96
N GLU A 82 15.58 9.08 -0.40
CA GLU A 82 15.04 8.89 0.95
C GLU A 82 13.72 8.10 0.87
N ASP A 83 13.37 7.44 1.98
CA ASP A 83 12.08 6.78 2.11
C ASP A 83 10.96 7.83 2.09
N ILE A 84 9.91 7.60 1.30
CA ILE A 84 8.77 8.50 1.24
C ILE A 84 7.67 7.95 2.13
N ASN A 85 7.20 8.77 3.06
CA ASN A 85 6.09 8.45 3.95
C ASN A 85 5.08 9.59 3.90
N VAL A 86 3.88 9.31 3.40
CA VAL A 86 2.81 10.29 3.26
C VAL A 86 1.56 9.78 3.95
N SER A 87 0.75 10.68 4.49
CA SER A 87 -0.60 10.37 4.94
C SER A 87 -1.57 11.44 4.46
N TRP A 88 -2.76 11.02 4.07
CA TRP A 88 -3.81 11.92 3.57
C TRP A 88 -5.17 11.46 4.07
N LYS A 89 -6.16 12.34 3.94
CA LYS A 89 -7.55 12.00 4.21
C LYS A 89 -8.24 11.68 2.88
N GLN A 90 -8.94 10.57 2.80
CA GLN A 90 -9.74 10.17 1.65
C GLN A 90 -11.22 10.34 2.01
N SER A 91 -11.96 11.11 1.21
CA SER A 91 -13.41 11.14 1.32
C SER A 91 -13.99 9.82 0.79
N VAL A 92 -14.99 9.31 1.49
CA VAL A 92 -15.75 8.10 1.13
C VAL A 92 -17.21 8.47 0.84
N GLY A 93 -17.96 7.56 0.21
CA GLY A 93 -19.26 7.87 -0.44
C GLY A 93 -20.35 8.55 0.40
N ASP A 94 -20.26 8.57 1.74
CA ASP A 94 -21.21 9.25 2.63
C ASP A 94 -20.72 10.63 3.14
N GLY A 95 -19.63 11.14 2.57
CA GLY A 95 -19.02 12.41 2.96
C GLY A 95 -18.12 12.32 4.20
N ARG A 96 -18.03 11.15 4.85
CA ARG A 96 -17.00 10.92 5.88
C ARG A 96 -15.61 10.88 5.24
N VAL A 97 -14.59 10.97 6.07
CA VAL A 97 -13.19 10.89 5.66
C VAL A 97 -12.47 9.84 6.47
N VAL A 98 -11.55 9.13 5.83
CA VAL A 98 -10.67 8.15 6.47
C VAL A 98 -9.22 8.51 6.20
N THR A 99 -8.33 8.17 7.13
CA THR A 99 -6.90 8.41 6.96
C THR A 99 -6.24 7.21 6.30
N LEU A 100 -5.55 7.48 5.19
CA LEU A 100 -4.68 6.52 4.51
C LEU A 100 -3.23 6.92 4.72
N SER A 101 -2.33 5.95 4.70
CA SER A 101 -0.89 6.17 4.68
C SER A 101 -0.25 5.43 3.51
N LEU A 102 0.81 6.01 2.96
CA LEU A 102 1.62 5.46 1.89
C LEU A 102 3.08 5.47 2.32
N GLN A 103 3.76 4.36 2.09
CA GLN A 103 5.19 4.18 2.32
C GLN A 103 5.84 3.67 1.03
N ALA A 104 6.89 4.34 0.57
CA ALA A 104 7.69 3.91 -0.57
C ALA A 104 9.17 3.87 -0.14
N PRO A 105 9.75 2.67 0.06
CA PRO A 105 11.14 2.53 0.46
C PRO A 105 12.11 3.08 -0.61
N ALA A 106 13.17 3.71 -0.15
CA ALA A 106 14.24 4.20 -0.99
C ALA A 106 14.83 3.08 -1.85
N ASN A 107 15.03 3.37 -3.13
CA ASN A 107 15.64 2.45 -4.10
C ASN A 107 14.85 1.17 -4.37
N LYS A 108 13.56 1.14 -4.02
CA LYS A 108 12.63 0.09 -4.44
C LYS A 108 11.50 0.71 -5.27
N GLU A 109 10.97 -0.06 -6.21
CA GLU A 109 9.78 0.32 -6.99
C GLU A 109 8.56 -0.34 -6.36
N ILE A 110 8.39 -0.09 -5.05
CA ILE A 110 7.38 -0.71 -4.21
C ILE A 110 6.65 0.39 -3.46
N ILE A 111 5.33 0.29 -3.42
CA ILE A 111 4.47 1.22 -2.67
C ILE A 111 3.59 0.41 -1.74
N VAL A 112 3.56 0.75 -0.46
CA VAL A 112 2.70 0.13 0.54
C VAL A 112 1.69 1.16 1.01
N VAL A 113 0.41 0.89 0.78
CA VAL A 113 -0.71 1.72 1.25
C VAL A 113 -1.42 1.00 2.38
N GLU A 114 -1.69 1.71 3.47
CA GLU A 114 -2.42 1.17 4.60
C GLU A 114 -3.71 1.94 4.85
N SER A 115 -4.84 1.22 4.91
CA SER A 115 -6.11 1.71 5.40
C SER A 115 -6.34 1.15 6.81
N LYS A 116 -5.89 1.88 7.83
CA LYS A 116 -5.98 1.47 9.25
C LYS A 116 -6.77 2.45 10.12
N ASP A 117 -7.58 3.32 9.50
CA ASP A 117 -8.43 4.23 10.24
C ASP A 117 -9.44 3.45 11.12
N LYS A 118 -9.61 3.90 12.36
CA LYS A 118 -10.49 3.27 13.36
C LYS A 118 -11.96 3.33 12.93
N ASP A 119 -12.33 4.31 12.10
CA ASP A 119 -13.70 4.56 11.69
C ASP A 119 -14.11 3.71 10.47
N LEU A 120 -13.18 2.95 9.87
CA LEU A 120 -13.44 2.07 8.70
C LEU A 120 -14.54 1.04 8.98
N GLY A 121 -14.55 0.45 10.17
CA GLY A 121 -15.55 -0.56 10.54
C GLY A 121 -16.97 -0.01 10.55
N ASP A 122 -17.15 1.21 11.06
CA ASP A 122 -18.44 1.93 11.11
C ASP A 122 -18.88 2.43 9.72
N LEU A 123 -17.98 2.38 8.75
CA LEU A 123 -18.21 2.68 7.34
C LEU A 123 -18.45 1.41 6.50
N GLY A 124 -18.34 0.23 7.10
CA GLY A 124 -18.45 -1.05 6.39
C GLY A 124 -17.21 -1.44 5.58
N PHE A 125 -16.07 -0.77 5.80
CA PHE A 125 -14.79 -1.14 5.20
C PHE A 125 -13.98 -2.02 6.15
N VAL A 126 -13.21 -2.92 5.56
CA VAL A 126 -12.21 -3.73 6.24
C VAL A 126 -10.87 -3.01 6.11
N ALA A 127 -10.20 -2.78 7.24
CA ALA A 127 -8.84 -2.28 7.25
C ALA A 127 -7.94 -3.17 6.39
N SER A 128 -7.01 -2.62 5.62
CA SER A 128 -6.17 -3.42 4.73
C SER A 128 -4.78 -2.84 4.54
N THR A 129 -3.86 -3.68 4.08
CA THR A 129 -2.56 -3.28 3.56
C THR A 129 -2.50 -3.68 2.09
N THR A 130 -2.24 -2.72 1.23
CA THR A 130 -2.11 -2.90 -0.21
C THR A 130 -0.68 -2.66 -0.62
N THR A 131 -0.05 -3.63 -1.29
CA THR A 131 1.33 -3.53 -1.77
C THR A 131 1.33 -3.52 -3.28
N TYR A 132 1.84 -2.46 -3.87
CA TYR A 132 2.06 -2.31 -5.29
C TYR A 132 3.52 -2.65 -5.59
N ASP A 133 3.73 -3.64 -6.45
CA ASP A 133 5.05 -4.09 -6.89
C ASP A 133 5.22 -3.74 -8.38
N TYR A 134 6.16 -2.82 -8.65
CA TYR A 134 6.52 -2.35 -9.98
C TYR A 134 7.89 -2.86 -10.44
N THR A 135 8.46 -3.86 -9.76
CA THR A 135 9.79 -4.39 -10.10
C THR A 135 9.83 -5.12 -11.45
N THR A 136 8.67 -5.38 -12.04
CA THR A 136 8.49 -5.97 -13.38
C THR A 136 7.76 -5.02 -14.32
N ASP A 137 7.80 -5.32 -15.62
CA ASP A 137 7.12 -4.52 -16.66
C ASP A 137 5.60 -4.43 -16.46
N SER A 138 5.01 -5.38 -15.72
CA SER A 138 3.61 -5.36 -15.30
C SER A 138 3.54 -5.13 -13.80
N ALA A 139 2.75 -4.14 -13.39
CA ALA A 139 2.53 -3.82 -12.00
C ALA A 139 1.58 -4.85 -11.37
N LEU A 140 1.96 -5.39 -10.22
CA LEU A 140 1.16 -6.35 -9.46
C LEU A 140 0.78 -5.76 -8.10
N VAL A 141 -0.50 -5.84 -7.76
CA VAL A 141 -1.04 -5.30 -6.51
C VAL A 141 -1.53 -6.43 -5.63
N ALA A 142 -0.96 -6.53 -4.44
CA ALA A 142 -1.43 -7.41 -3.38
C ALA A 142 -2.28 -6.64 -2.38
N ILE A 143 -3.54 -7.05 -2.23
CA ILE A 143 -4.49 -6.50 -1.27
C ILE A 143 -4.64 -7.53 -0.14
N ASN A 144 -4.25 -7.13 1.06
CA ASN A 144 -4.34 -7.97 2.25
C ASN A 144 -5.32 -7.33 3.25
N PRO A 145 -6.61 -7.70 3.22
CA PRO A 145 -7.59 -7.27 4.22
C PRO A 145 -7.21 -7.82 5.59
N LYS A 146 -7.23 -6.96 6.60
CA LYS A 146 -6.93 -7.33 7.98
C LYS A 146 -7.95 -8.34 8.48
N GLY A 147 -7.43 -9.49 8.92
CA GLY A 147 -8.23 -10.55 9.49
C GLY A 147 -7.75 -11.91 9.01
N ARG A 148 -8.63 -12.89 9.17
CA ARG A 148 -8.46 -14.24 8.63
C ARG A 148 -9.08 -14.27 7.25
N GLY A 149 -8.25 -14.15 6.21
CA GLY A 149 -8.66 -14.06 4.80
C GLY A 149 -7.55 -14.44 3.82
N PRO A 150 -7.88 -14.72 2.55
CA PRO A 150 -6.88 -14.81 1.50
C PRO A 150 -6.29 -13.42 1.17
N CYS A 151 -5.11 -13.43 0.57
CA CYS A 151 -4.52 -12.27 -0.08
C CYS A 151 -5.06 -12.20 -1.52
N TYR A 152 -5.46 -11.02 -1.97
CA TYR A 152 -5.99 -10.83 -3.31
C TYR A 152 -4.95 -10.17 -4.21
N LEU A 153 -4.84 -10.62 -5.45
CA LEU A 153 -3.92 -10.05 -6.44
C LEU A 153 -4.69 -9.44 -7.61
N THR A 154 -4.25 -8.28 -8.07
CA THR A 154 -4.76 -7.63 -9.29
C THR A 154 -3.63 -6.89 -10.01
N GLY A 155 -3.84 -6.55 -11.28
CA GLY A 155 -2.93 -5.64 -11.99
C GLY A 155 -3.18 -4.17 -11.62
N GLU A 156 -2.23 -3.31 -11.96
CA GLU A 156 -2.36 -1.85 -11.85
C GLU A 156 -2.05 -1.16 -13.18
N SER A 157 -2.82 -0.11 -13.47
CA SER A 157 -2.69 0.72 -14.67
C SER A 157 -1.86 2.00 -14.42
N LEU A 158 -1.86 2.52 -13.18
CA LEU A 158 -1.05 3.64 -12.78
C LEU A 158 0.42 3.22 -12.66
N THR A 159 1.32 4.01 -13.23
CA THR A 159 2.76 3.80 -13.07
C THR A 159 3.24 4.20 -11.68
N TYR A 160 4.38 3.65 -11.24
CA TYR A 160 5.04 4.05 -9.99
C TYR A 160 5.17 5.57 -9.88
N GLN A 161 5.67 6.24 -10.92
CA GLN A 161 5.88 7.70 -10.90
C GLN A 161 4.58 8.49 -10.74
N GLN A 162 3.49 8.05 -11.39
CA GLN A 162 2.19 8.69 -11.25
C GLN A 162 1.66 8.61 -9.81
N ILE A 163 1.75 7.43 -9.16
CA ILE A 163 1.35 7.29 -7.75
C ILE A 163 2.23 8.18 -6.86
N MET A 164 3.54 8.22 -7.09
CA MET A 164 4.45 9.02 -6.27
C MET A 164 4.22 10.54 -6.41
N ASP A 165 4.05 11.04 -7.63
CA ASP A 165 3.78 12.46 -7.88
C ASP A 165 2.44 12.90 -7.28
N ASN A 166 1.42 12.04 -7.42
CA ASN A 166 0.11 12.27 -6.83
C ASN A 166 0.18 12.18 -5.30
N ALA A 167 0.90 11.22 -4.73
CA ALA A 167 1.04 11.06 -3.29
C ALA A 167 1.69 12.30 -2.64
N VAL A 168 2.74 12.86 -3.23
CA VAL A 168 3.36 14.11 -2.74
C VAL A 168 2.36 15.27 -2.74
N THR A 169 1.50 15.34 -3.77
CA THR A 169 0.44 16.35 -3.89
C THR A 169 -0.69 16.14 -2.88
N LEU A 170 -0.99 14.88 -2.54
CA LEU A 170 -2.00 14.51 -1.55
C LEU A 170 -1.56 14.75 -0.10
N GLY A 171 -0.27 14.93 0.14
CA GLY A 171 0.26 15.21 1.48
C GLY A 171 -0.48 16.37 2.14
N ALA A 172 -1.15 16.08 3.26
CA ALA A 172 -1.97 17.03 4.02
C ALA A 172 -3.24 17.57 3.35
N SER A 173 -3.71 16.98 2.24
CA SER A 173 -4.99 17.32 1.62
C SER A 173 -6.08 16.27 1.88
N VAL A 174 -7.31 16.61 1.49
CA VAL A 174 -8.44 15.66 1.44
C VAL A 174 -8.63 15.27 -0.02
N ALA A 175 -8.32 14.03 -0.36
CA ALA A 175 -8.58 13.48 -1.68
C ALA A 175 -10.11 13.33 -1.87
N PRO A 176 -10.67 13.82 -2.99
CA PRO A 176 -12.08 13.68 -3.27
C PRO A 176 -12.46 12.21 -3.42
N HIS A 177 -13.70 11.87 -3.03
CA HIS A 177 -14.29 10.58 -3.32
C HIS A 177 -14.53 10.49 -4.84
N SER A 178 -13.86 9.55 -5.51
CA SER A 178 -14.19 9.25 -6.90
C SER A 178 -15.23 8.14 -6.93
N VAL A 179 -16.49 8.50 -7.15
CA VAL A 179 -17.61 7.54 -7.32
C VAL A 179 -17.34 6.62 -8.51
N GLU A 180 -16.58 7.08 -9.51
CA GLU A 180 -16.16 6.28 -10.67
C GLU A 180 -15.14 5.18 -10.31
N ASN A 181 -14.51 5.26 -9.14
CA ASN A 181 -13.47 4.32 -8.71
C ASN A 181 -14.01 3.23 -7.79
N ALA A 182 -15.32 3.24 -7.46
CA ALA A 182 -15.97 2.14 -6.77
C ALA A 182 -16.01 0.90 -7.69
N THR A 183 -15.02 0.02 -7.57
CA THR A 183 -14.85 -1.11 -8.47
C THR A 183 -15.36 -2.39 -7.81
N LEU A 184 -16.28 -3.08 -8.47
CA LEU A 184 -16.71 -4.41 -8.08
C LEU A 184 -15.78 -5.44 -8.75
N VAL A 185 -15.14 -6.29 -7.95
CA VAL A 185 -14.23 -7.33 -8.45
C VAL A 185 -14.62 -8.70 -7.91
N ASP A 186 -14.42 -9.72 -8.73
CA ASP A 186 -14.72 -11.09 -8.35
C ASP A 186 -13.52 -11.71 -7.63
N GLY A 187 -13.72 -12.05 -6.35
CA GLY A 187 -12.77 -12.78 -5.51
C GLY A 187 -13.24 -14.20 -5.17
N THR A 188 -14.22 -14.73 -5.91
CA THR A 188 -14.75 -16.09 -5.72
C THR A 188 -13.90 -17.17 -6.37
N GLY A 189 -12.88 -16.78 -7.13
CA GLY A 189 -11.90 -17.67 -7.74
C GLY A 189 -11.26 -18.66 -6.76
N ALA A 190 -10.83 -19.79 -7.33
CA ALA A 190 -10.02 -20.76 -6.59
C ALA A 190 -8.71 -20.10 -6.12
N ALA A 191 -8.19 -20.59 -5.00
CA ALA A 191 -6.85 -20.17 -4.60
C ALA A 191 -5.83 -20.63 -5.65
N LEU A 192 -4.77 -19.86 -5.84
CA LEU A 192 -3.67 -20.24 -6.70
C LEU A 192 -3.06 -21.57 -6.25
N SER A 193 -2.62 -22.38 -7.21
CA SER A 193 -1.81 -23.55 -6.92
C SER A 193 -0.44 -23.12 -6.41
N ARG A 194 0.18 -23.92 -5.55
CA ARG A 194 1.52 -23.63 -5.00
C ARG A 194 2.55 -23.30 -6.06
N ASP A 195 2.57 -24.03 -7.17
CA ASP A 195 3.51 -23.77 -8.28
C ASP A 195 3.36 -22.36 -8.86
N LYS A 196 2.13 -21.85 -8.95
CA LYS A 196 1.85 -20.48 -9.41
C LYS A 196 2.19 -19.44 -8.35
N GLU A 197 1.92 -19.74 -7.08
CA GLU A 197 2.34 -18.87 -5.97
C GLU A 197 3.87 -18.73 -5.96
N ASP A 198 4.61 -19.83 -6.12
CA ASP A 198 6.07 -19.84 -6.15
C ASP A 198 6.64 -19.09 -7.37
N GLU A 199 5.99 -19.18 -8.54
CA GLU A 199 6.33 -18.41 -9.73
C GLU A 199 6.17 -16.89 -9.48
N ILE A 200 5.02 -16.48 -8.95
CA ILE A 200 4.74 -15.08 -8.61
C ILE A 200 5.73 -14.59 -7.56
N PHE A 201 5.97 -15.37 -6.50
CA PHE A 201 6.87 -14.98 -5.42
C PHE A 201 8.35 -14.92 -5.81
N SER A 202 8.75 -15.71 -6.81
CA SER A 202 10.11 -15.64 -7.36
C SER A 202 10.31 -14.36 -8.17
N THR A 203 9.25 -13.90 -8.83
CA THR A 203 9.24 -12.70 -9.67
C THR A 203 9.02 -11.42 -8.86
N ASN A 204 8.12 -11.48 -7.86
CA ASN A 204 7.67 -10.38 -7.01
C ASN A 204 7.85 -10.74 -5.52
N PRO A 205 9.08 -10.69 -4.98
CA PRO A 205 9.37 -11.15 -3.63
C PRO A 205 8.72 -10.31 -2.53
N GLU A 206 8.33 -9.07 -2.82
CA GLU A 206 7.63 -8.22 -1.84
C GLU A 206 6.16 -8.62 -1.70
N ILE A 207 5.56 -9.19 -2.75
CA ILE A 207 4.22 -9.80 -2.70
C ILE A 207 4.20 -11.01 -1.76
N LYS A 208 5.27 -11.82 -1.73
CA LYS A 208 5.43 -12.90 -0.75
C LYS A 208 5.40 -12.38 0.68
N ARG A 209 6.04 -11.25 0.94
CA ARG A 209 6.04 -10.63 2.28
C ARG A 209 4.66 -10.06 2.63
N ALA A 210 3.99 -9.44 1.67
CA ALA A 210 2.67 -8.86 1.86
C ALA A 210 1.57 -9.92 2.13
N CYS A 211 1.56 -11.00 1.34
CA CYS A 211 0.55 -12.06 1.45
C CYS A 211 0.90 -13.16 2.47
N GLY A 212 2.17 -13.27 2.86
CA GLY A 212 2.64 -14.24 3.84
C GLY A 212 2.43 -15.69 3.39
N ARG A 213 1.82 -16.52 4.26
CA ARG A 213 1.48 -17.93 3.99
C ARG A 213 -0.02 -18.15 3.73
N GLY A 214 -0.77 -17.07 3.52
CA GLY A 214 -2.20 -17.14 3.22
C GLY A 214 -2.46 -17.68 1.82
N ASN A 215 -3.68 -18.16 1.59
CA ASN A 215 -4.13 -18.50 0.23
C ASN A 215 -4.13 -17.23 -0.63
N ILE A 216 -3.67 -17.33 -1.87
CA ILE A 216 -3.72 -16.22 -2.83
C ILE A 216 -4.87 -16.42 -3.80
N VAL A 217 -5.63 -15.36 -4.09
CA VAL A 217 -6.71 -15.36 -5.08
C VAL A 217 -6.47 -14.24 -6.08
N MET A 218 -6.45 -14.55 -7.37
CA MET A 218 -6.45 -13.53 -8.42
C MET A 218 -7.85 -12.91 -8.52
N LEU A 219 -7.91 -11.58 -8.48
CA LEU A 219 -9.11 -10.84 -8.77
C LEU A 219 -9.28 -10.73 -10.28
N GLU A 220 -10.51 -10.94 -10.72
CA GLU A 220 -10.90 -10.68 -12.10
C GLU A 220 -11.83 -9.46 -12.11
N GLU A 221 -11.62 -8.56 -13.08
CA GLU A 221 -12.64 -7.54 -13.38
C GLU A 221 -13.96 -8.25 -13.63
N SER A 222 -15.05 -7.78 -13.03
CA SER A 222 -16.35 -8.43 -13.14
C SER A 222 -16.85 -8.40 -14.59
N GLY A 223 -16.44 -9.38 -15.40
CA GLY A 223 -17.06 -9.71 -16.68
C GLY A 223 -18.36 -10.49 -16.46
N ASP A 224 -18.72 -11.37 -17.40
CA ASP A 224 -19.68 -12.46 -17.17
C ASP A 224 -18.93 -13.79 -16.86
N PRO A 225 -18.08 -13.89 -15.80
CA PRO A 225 -17.61 -15.20 -15.38
C PRO A 225 -18.83 -16.01 -14.89
N PRO A 226 -18.79 -17.35 -14.97
CA PRO A 226 -19.85 -18.17 -14.41
C PRO A 226 -19.98 -17.83 -12.93
N LYS A 227 -21.12 -17.23 -12.55
CA LYS A 227 -21.39 -16.82 -11.17
C LYS A 227 -21.13 -17.99 -10.24
N PHE A 228 -20.27 -17.77 -9.24
CA PHE A 228 -20.09 -18.71 -8.14
C PHE A 228 -21.47 -19.09 -7.58
N SER A 229 -21.76 -20.39 -7.51
CA SER A 229 -23.11 -20.90 -7.20
C SER A 229 -23.43 -20.94 -5.71
N GLY A 230 -22.46 -20.61 -4.84
CA GLY A 230 -22.64 -20.59 -3.39
C GLY A 230 -22.99 -19.21 -2.85
N GLU A 231 -23.25 -19.14 -1.55
CA GLU A 231 -23.46 -17.88 -0.85
C GLU A 231 -22.19 -17.02 -0.91
N THR A 232 -22.35 -15.75 -1.26
CA THR A 232 -21.26 -14.76 -1.32
C THR A 232 -21.49 -13.65 -0.30
N LYS A 233 -20.41 -12.96 0.06
CA LYS A 233 -20.43 -11.72 0.83
C LYS A 233 -19.50 -10.70 0.19
N GLU A 234 -19.73 -9.43 0.48
CA GLU A 234 -18.88 -8.33 0.02
C GLU A 234 -17.82 -7.99 1.06
N VAL A 235 -16.59 -7.75 0.61
CA VAL A 235 -15.49 -7.21 1.41
C VAL A 235 -15.10 -5.89 0.77
N LYS A 236 -15.39 -4.78 1.47
CA LYS A 236 -15.03 -3.44 1.00
C LYS A 236 -13.69 -3.03 1.58
N VAL A 237 -12.77 -2.61 0.74
CA VAL A 237 -11.45 -2.10 1.14
C VAL A 237 -11.17 -0.79 0.41
N ILE A 238 -10.22 -0.02 0.94
CA ILE A 238 -9.76 1.22 0.32
C ILE A 238 -8.29 1.03 -0.05
N ILE A 239 -8.00 1.20 -1.33
CA ILE A 239 -6.65 1.18 -1.89
C ILE A 239 -6.20 2.62 -2.21
N TYR A 240 -5.08 2.81 -2.91
CA TYR A 240 -4.50 4.14 -3.14
C TYR A 240 -5.48 5.16 -3.72
N ASP A 241 -6.20 4.79 -4.78
CA ASP A 241 -7.03 5.68 -5.59
C ASP A 241 -8.47 5.19 -5.73
N ALA A 242 -8.83 4.06 -5.12
CA ALA A 242 -10.12 3.42 -5.34
C ALA A 242 -10.73 2.80 -4.07
N GLU A 243 -12.07 2.72 -4.09
CA GLU A 243 -12.84 1.89 -3.18
C GLU A 243 -13.13 0.57 -3.89
N LEU A 244 -12.65 -0.54 -3.32
CA LEU A 244 -12.78 -1.85 -3.95
C LEU A 244 -13.79 -2.69 -3.18
N THR A 245 -14.82 -3.18 -3.87
CA THR A 245 -15.76 -4.17 -3.33
C THR A 245 -15.41 -5.54 -3.91
N ILE A 246 -14.88 -6.42 -3.07
CA ILE A 246 -14.50 -7.78 -3.45
C ILE A 246 -15.63 -8.73 -3.09
N VAL A 247 -16.21 -9.42 -4.07
CA VAL A 247 -17.21 -10.47 -3.83
C VAL A 247 -16.49 -11.78 -3.50
N VAL A 248 -16.76 -12.36 -2.33
CA VAL A 248 -16.05 -13.55 -1.83
C VAL A 248 -17.04 -14.61 -1.33
N PRO A 249 -16.70 -15.90 -1.29
CA PRO A 249 -17.59 -16.93 -0.74
C PRO A 249 -17.83 -16.71 0.76
N ALA A 250 -19.09 -16.75 1.20
CA ALA A 250 -19.49 -16.46 2.59
C ALA A 250 -18.91 -17.47 3.61
N GLY A 251 -18.68 -18.71 3.19
CA GLY A 251 -18.14 -19.80 4.02
C GLY A 251 -16.61 -19.91 4.05
N ARG A 252 -15.87 -19.10 3.29
CA ARG A 252 -14.40 -19.11 3.32
C ARG A 252 -13.96 -18.42 4.62
N LYS A 253 -13.75 -19.23 5.67
CA LYS A 253 -12.94 -18.80 6.82
C LYS A 253 -11.53 -18.63 6.29
N GLY A 254 -10.93 -17.45 6.43
CA GLY A 254 -9.49 -17.36 6.22
C GLY A 254 -8.71 -17.65 7.49
#